data_AF-G9PQB7-F1
#
_entry.id   AF-G9PQB7-F1
#
_cell.length_a   1.000
_cell.length_b   1.000
_cell.length_c   1.000
_cell.angle_alpha   90.00
_cell.angle_beta   90.00
_cell.angle_gamma   90.00
#
_symmetry.space_group_name_H-M   'P 1'
#
loop_
_entity.id
_entity.type
_entity.pdbx_description
1 polymer ?
#
loop_
_entity_poly.entity_id
_entity_poly.type
_entity_poly.pdbx_seq_one_letter_code
_entity_poly.pdbx_strand_id
1 'polypeptide(L)'
;MSPTASIAAERQADLNSGRDESRTLAEILAITHSALLTQVVPDAPEDLVEAAKYADSLGVLARMQIMGEALYMHLGRSACLDLADHPADTVRGWAVFALVSQEKDADVETLLALARPAADDPHFGVREWSWMAVRPHLVPQLDEAIRALRQWSSEPSERIRRFTSEVLRPHGVWARHIPVLKKEPERGLPYLNHCVLTPPATCRIQWRTGSTTPPRHSPPGPLSSAGDGRRSHPPQPLNGLSSEHCARSGGDLLAGQMVVSPGQVCPPNSHT
;
A
#
# COMPACT_ATOMS: atom_id res chain seq x y z
N MET A 1 14.31 16.95 5.50
CA MET A 1 13.53 15.85 6.12
C MET A 1 12.40 16.50 6.88
N SER A 2 11.16 16.33 6.45
CA SER A 2 10.00 16.81 7.24
C SER A 2 9.97 16.05 8.56
N PRO A 3 9.67 16.70 9.70
CA PRO A 3 9.59 15.99 10.97
C PRO A 3 8.42 15.01 10.86
N THR A 4 8.72 13.71 10.96
CA THR A 4 7.71 12.70 11.25
C THR A 4 6.98 13.19 12.49
N ALA A 5 5.66 13.37 12.42
CA ALA A 5 4.88 13.80 13.57
C ALA A 5 5.15 12.80 14.71
N SER A 6 5.94 13.21 15.70
CA SER A 6 6.29 12.33 16.81
C SER A 6 5.12 12.33 17.78
N ILE A 7 4.65 11.15 18.16
CA ILE A 7 3.67 11.01 19.23
C ILE A 7 4.34 11.27 20.58
N ALA A 8 3.57 11.63 21.61
CA ALA A 8 4.10 11.81 22.96
C ALA A 8 4.68 10.48 23.48
N ALA A 9 5.77 10.54 24.23
CA ALA A 9 6.43 9.35 24.77
C ALA A 9 5.50 8.51 25.67
N GLU A 10 4.64 9.17 26.45
CA GLU A 10 3.61 8.51 27.26
C GLU A 10 2.62 7.73 26.38
N ARG A 11 2.14 8.35 25.29
CA ARG A 11 1.25 7.68 24.33
C ARG A 11 1.94 6.48 23.68
N GLN A 12 3.23 6.59 23.36
CA GLN A 12 3.98 5.47 22.82
C GLN A 12 4.11 4.32 23.84
N ALA A 13 4.39 4.63 25.10
CA ALA A 13 4.45 3.65 26.18
C ALA A 13 3.09 2.95 26.40
N ASP A 14 1.99 3.69 26.32
CA ASP A 14 0.63 3.14 26.41
C ASP A 14 0.35 2.15 25.27
N LEU A 15 0.70 2.50 24.04
CA LEU A 15 0.53 1.62 22.88
C LEU A 15 1.42 0.37 23.00
N ASN A 16 2.67 0.55 23.42
CA ASN A 16 3.61 -0.56 23.67
C ASN A 16 3.16 -1.45 24.84
N SER A 17 2.22 -1.01 25.68
CA SER A 17 1.65 -1.84 26.74
C SER A 17 0.64 -2.87 26.25
N GLY A 18 0.18 -2.75 25.00
CA GLY A 18 -0.82 -3.64 24.40
C GLY A 18 -2.25 -3.43 24.91
N ARG A 19 -2.51 -2.40 25.72
CA ARG A 19 -3.83 -2.17 26.35
C ARG A 19 -4.76 -1.23 25.59
N ASP A 20 -4.27 -0.52 24.58
CA ASP A 20 -5.07 0.42 23.79
C ASP A 20 -4.81 0.23 22.30
N GLU A 21 -5.77 0.66 21.49
CA GLU A 21 -5.64 0.73 20.04
C GLU A 21 -4.93 2.02 19.62
N SER A 22 -4.22 1.95 18.50
CA SER A 22 -3.79 3.15 17.79
C SER A 22 -4.98 3.93 17.22
N ARG A 23 -4.80 5.22 16.96
CA ARG A 23 -5.83 6.12 16.41
C ARG A 23 -5.41 6.71 15.08
N THR A 24 -4.12 6.69 14.78
CA THR A 24 -3.54 7.29 13.58
C THR A 24 -2.41 6.42 13.04
N LEU A 25 -2.06 6.63 11.77
CA LEU A 25 -0.89 5.97 11.19
C LEU A 25 0.41 6.33 11.94
N ALA A 26 0.54 7.56 12.44
CA ALA A 26 1.71 7.97 13.21
C ALA A 26 1.85 7.15 14.50
N GLU A 27 0.73 6.82 15.14
CA GLU A 27 0.71 5.94 16.31
C GLU A 27 1.10 4.50 15.95
N ILE A 28 0.52 3.92 14.89
CA ILE A 28 0.90 2.59 14.38
C ILE A 28 2.41 2.52 14.14
N LEU A 29 2.98 3.52 13.48
CA LEU A 29 4.40 3.54 13.12
C LEU A 29 5.33 3.75 14.33
N ALA A 30 4.82 4.30 15.42
CA ALA A 30 5.57 4.55 16.65
C ALA A 30 5.62 3.32 17.57
N ILE A 31 4.77 2.31 17.35
CA ILE A 31 4.78 1.09 18.17
C ILE A 31 6.11 0.35 18.01
N THR A 32 6.70 -0.01 19.15
CA THR A 32 7.89 -0.84 19.25
C THR A 32 7.44 -2.28 19.45
N HIS A 33 7.66 -3.11 18.44
CA HIS A 33 7.19 -4.49 18.39
C HIS A 33 7.87 -5.36 19.45
N SER A 34 9.16 -5.17 19.71
CA SER A 34 9.85 -5.88 20.78
C SER A 34 9.27 -5.54 22.16
N ALA A 35 9.02 -4.26 22.44
CA ALA A 35 8.41 -3.84 23.71
C ALA A 35 6.98 -4.40 23.85
N LEU A 36 6.16 -4.30 22.80
CA LEU A 36 4.81 -4.83 22.78
C LEU A 36 4.79 -6.36 22.96
N LEU A 37 5.70 -7.09 22.32
CA LEU A 37 5.80 -8.55 22.44
C LEU A 37 6.00 -8.98 23.90
N THR A 38 6.85 -8.29 24.67
CA THR A 38 7.08 -8.65 26.08
C THR A 38 5.84 -8.54 26.96
N GLN A 39 4.86 -7.71 26.55
CA GLN A 39 3.59 -7.56 27.25
C GLN A 39 2.57 -8.61 26.83
N VAL A 40 2.56 -8.96 25.54
CA VAL A 40 1.62 -9.91 24.94
C VAL A 40 2.02 -11.36 25.23
N VAL A 41 3.32 -11.64 25.24
CA VAL A 41 3.90 -12.96 25.46
C VAL A 41 5.06 -12.83 26.46
N PRO A 42 4.78 -12.76 27.78
CA PRO A 42 5.82 -12.53 28.79
C PRO A 42 6.92 -13.58 28.80
N ASP A 43 6.58 -14.84 28.50
CA ASP A 43 7.50 -15.97 28.44
C ASP A 43 7.93 -16.31 27.00
N ALA A 44 8.02 -15.30 26.13
CA ALA A 44 8.42 -15.49 24.74
C ALA A 44 9.81 -16.16 24.64
N PRO A 45 9.98 -17.18 23.76
CA PRO A 45 11.29 -17.76 23.48
C PRO A 45 12.30 -16.69 23.02
N GLU A 46 13.58 -16.89 23.33
CA GLU A 46 14.66 -15.93 23.00
C GLU A 46 14.68 -15.61 21.49
N ASP A 47 14.54 -16.62 20.63
CA ASP A 47 14.47 -16.45 19.17
C ASP A 47 13.32 -15.54 18.72
N LEU A 48 12.15 -15.63 19.37
CA LEU A 48 10.99 -14.78 19.09
C LEU A 48 11.25 -13.32 19.53
N VAL A 49 11.92 -13.14 20.67
CA VAL A 49 12.32 -11.82 21.16
C VAL A 49 13.34 -11.17 20.21
N GLU A 50 14.33 -11.93 19.74
CA GLU A 50 15.31 -11.45 18.76
C GLU A 50 14.66 -11.11 17.42
N ALA A 51 13.72 -11.92 16.93
CA ALA A 51 12.94 -11.60 15.74
C ALA A 51 12.18 -10.27 15.89
N ALA A 52 11.59 -10.00 17.07
CA ALA A 52 10.89 -8.75 17.33
C ALA A 52 11.82 -7.53 17.41
N LYS A 53 13.01 -7.67 18.01
CA LYS A 53 14.04 -6.62 18.00
C LYS A 53 14.52 -6.33 16.58
N TYR A 54 14.72 -7.37 15.78
CA TYR A 54 15.07 -7.19 14.37
C TYR A 54 13.96 -6.48 13.61
N ALA A 55 12.69 -6.85 13.84
CA ALA A 55 11.53 -6.24 13.22
C ALA A 55 11.44 -4.72 13.47
N ASP A 56 11.84 -4.23 14.66
CA ASP A 56 11.86 -2.79 14.96
C ASP A 56 12.78 -1.97 14.05
N SER A 57 13.81 -2.59 13.47
CA SER A 57 14.73 -1.95 12.51
C SER A 57 14.16 -1.87 11.08
N LEU A 58 13.06 -2.57 10.80
CA LEU A 58 12.52 -2.72 9.45
C LEU A 58 11.42 -1.70 9.14
N GLY A 59 11.13 -1.53 7.84
CA GLY A 59 9.93 -0.82 7.38
C GLY A 59 8.64 -1.53 7.83
N VAL A 60 7.54 -0.77 7.90
CA VAL A 60 6.27 -1.22 8.53
C VAL A 60 5.71 -2.54 7.99
N LEU A 61 5.77 -2.78 6.68
CA LEU A 61 5.26 -4.03 6.11
C LEU A 61 6.18 -5.22 6.44
N ALA A 62 7.50 -5.02 6.30
CA ALA A 62 8.47 -6.08 6.55
C ALA A 62 8.49 -6.49 8.04
N ARG A 63 8.33 -5.55 8.97
CA ARG A 63 8.22 -5.88 10.39
C ARG A 63 6.97 -6.70 10.72
N MET A 64 5.82 -6.41 10.07
CA MET A 64 4.59 -7.19 10.28
C MET A 64 4.74 -8.62 9.74
N GLN A 65 5.40 -8.79 8.60
CA GLN A 65 5.69 -10.10 8.02
C GLN A 65 6.60 -10.94 8.92
N ILE A 66 7.72 -10.38 9.36
CA ILE A 66 8.67 -11.07 10.26
C ILE A 66 8.00 -11.44 11.58
N MET A 67 7.22 -10.53 12.17
CA MET A 67 6.47 -10.84 13.39
C MET A 67 5.47 -11.97 13.18
N GLY A 68 4.71 -11.95 12.09
CA GLY A 68 3.75 -13.02 11.79
C GLY A 68 4.43 -14.38 11.67
N GLU A 69 5.51 -14.47 10.88
CA GLU A 69 6.27 -15.71 10.68
C GLU A 69 6.86 -16.23 12.00
N ALA A 70 7.48 -15.36 12.79
CA ALA A 70 8.08 -15.73 14.07
C ALA A 70 7.03 -16.18 15.09
N LEU A 71 5.91 -15.45 15.21
CA LEU A 71 4.83 -15.80 16.15
C LEU A 71 4.24 -17.16 15.83
N TYR A 72 3.96 -17.45 14.55
CA TYR A 72 3.44 -18.77 14.21
C TYR A 72 4.46 -19.86 14.47
N MET A 73 5.72 -19.66 14.09
CA MET A 73 6.78 -20.64 14.28
C MET A 73 6.96 -21.02 15.76
N HIS A 74 6.88 -20.05 16.67
CA HIS A 74 7.16 -20.27 18.09
C HIS A 74 5.92 -20.56 18.94
N LEU A 75 4.75 -20.04 18.60
CA LEU A 75 3.52 -20.17 19.40
C LEU A 75 2.50 -21.12 18.78
N GLY A 76 2.59 -21.36 17.47
CA GLY A 76 1.68 -22.22 16.73
C GLY A 76 0.30 -21.59 16.46
N ARG A 77 -0.51 -22.33 15.68
CA ARG A 77 -1.79 -21.84 15.14
C ARG A 77 -2.80 -21.41 16.21
N SER A 78 -2.92 -22.16 17.30
CA SER A 78 -3.92 -21.89 18.34
C SER A 78 -3.67 -20.53 19.00
N ALA A 79 -2.43 -20.27 19.43
CA ALA A 79 -2.07 -19.01 20.03
C ALA A 79 -2.25 -17.84 19.05
N CYS A 80 -1.91 -18.01 17.78
CA CYS A 80 -2.15 -16.96 16.77
C CYS A 80 -3.64 -16.66 16.56
N LEU A 81 -4.54 -17.63 16.74
CA LEU A 81 -5.98 -17.37 16.71
C LEU A 81 -6.41 -16.52 17.92
N ASP A 82 -5.89 -16.82 19.12
CA ASP A 82 -6.19 -16.02 20.32
C ASP A 82 -5.72 -14.56 20.18
N LEU A 83 -4.61 -14.32 19.47
CA LEU A 83 -4.12 -12.98 19.17
C LEU A 83 -5.05 -12.16 18.27
N ALA A 84 -5.93 -12.82 17.49
CA ALA A 84 -6.87 -12.14 16.60
C ALA A 84 -8.00 -11.41 17.33
N ASP A 85 -8.21 -11.71 18.62
CA ASP A 85 -9.17 -11.03 19.50
C ASP A 85 -8.51 -10.08 20.50
N HIS A 86 -7.21 -9.82 20.35
CA HIS A 86 -6.44 -8.99 21.28
C HIS A 86 -6.85 -7.50 21.22
N PRO A 87 -6.88 -6.77 22.36
CA PRO A 87 -7.26 -5.34 22.38
C PRO A 87 -6.40 -4.48 21.45
N ALA A 88 -5.07 -4.60 21.52
CA ALA A 88 -4.17 -3.88 20.62
C ALA A 88 -4.34 -4.29 19.14
N ASP A 89 -4.54 -3.30 18.29
CA ASP A 89 -4.71 -3.46 16.84
C ASP A 89 -3.48 -4.06 16.16
N THR A 90 -2.27 -3.71 16.62
CA THR A 90 -1.03 -4.24 16.04
C THR A 90 -0.90 -5.75 16.27
N VAL A 91 -1.38 -6.25 17.41
CA VAL A 91 -1.37 -7.69 17.75
C VAL A 91 -2.36 -8.46 16.87
N ARG A 92 -3.55 -7.93 16.66
CA ARG A 92 -4.51 -8.48 15.68
C ARG A 92 -3.95 -8.46 14.26
N GLY A 93 -3.20 -7.41 13.92
CA GLY A 93 -2.42 -7.34 12.69
C GLY A 93 -1.39 -8.47 12.58
N TRP A 94 -0.64 -8.75 13.64
CA TRP A 94 0.30 -9.88 13.65
C TRP A 94 -0.42 -11.21 13.43
N ALA A 95 -1.59 -11.41 14.04
CA ALA A 95 -2.36 -12.64 13.92
C ALA A 95 -2.70 -12.98 12.46
N VAL A 96 -3.18 -12.00 11.67
CA VAL A 96 -3.49 -12.26 10.26
C VAL A 96 -2.24 -12.56 9.43
N PHE A 97 -1.12 -11.87 9.68
CA PHE A 97 0.15 -12.20 9.02
C PHE A 97 0.64 -13.60 9.41
N ALA A 98 0.55 -13.97 10.69
CA ALA A 98 0.95 -15.26 11.21
C ALA A 98 0.17 -16.41 10.55
N LEU A 99 -1.17 -16.32 10.57
CA LEU A 99 -2.05 -17.33 10.00
C LEU A 99 -1.87 -17.48 8.48
N VAL A 100 -1.74 -16.37 7.75
CA VAL A 100 -1.54 -16.40 6.30
C VAL A 100 -0.15 -16.90 5.91
N SER A 101 0.89 -16.61 6.71
CA SER A 101 2.28 -16.98 6.40
C SER A 101 2.54 -18.49 6.30
N GLN A 102 1.61 -19.31 6.78
CA GLN A 102 1.72 -20.77 6.78
C GLN A 102 0.88 -21.42 5.68
N GLU A 103 -0.04 -20.65 5.12
CA GLU A 103 -0.99 -21.07 4.10
C GLU A 103 -0.65 -20.38 2.77
N LYS A 104 0.64 -20.12 2.52
CA LYS A 104 1.14 -19.35 1.37
C LYS A 104 0.75 -19.98 0.02
N ASP A 105 0.60 -21.30 0.02
CA ASP A 105 0.25 -22.13 -1.14
C ASP A 105 -1.21 -22.62 -1.09
N ALA A 106 -1.99 -22.16 -0.12
CA ALA A 106 -3.39 -22.52 0.00
C ALA A 106 -4.22 -21.90 -1.14
N ASP A 107 -5.41 -22.46 -1.34
CA ASP A 107 -6.36 -21.90 -2.28
C ASP A 107 -6.89 -20.53 -1.82
N VAL A 108 -7.45 -19.80 -2.78
CA VAL A 108 -8.01 -18.46 -2.57
C VAL A 108 -9.06 -18.43 -1.46
N GLU A 109 -9.94 -19.43 -1.37
CA GLU A 109 -11.03 -19.44 -0.38
C GLU A 109 -10.47 -19.58 1.04
N THR A 110 -9.45 -20.41 1.24
CA THR A 110 -8.75 -20.59 2.51
C THR A 110 -8.07 -19.28 2.94
N LEU A 111 -7.34 -18.63 2.02
CA LEU A 111 -6.69 -17.35 2.29
C LEU A 111 -7.71 -16.26 2.67
N LEU A 112 -8.82 -16.16 1.93
CA LEU A 112 -9.88 -15.21 2.22
C LEU A 112 -10.57 -15.51 3.55
N ALA A 113 -10.81 -16.79 3.89
CA ALA A 113 -11.39 -17.18 5.17
C ALA A 113 -10.50 -16.74 6.35
N LEU A 114 -9.18 -16.89 6.24
CA LEU A 114 -8.23 -16.44 7.26
C LEU A 114 -8.18 -14.91 7.40
N ALA A 115 -8.30 -14.19 6.29
CA ALA A 115 -8.29 -12.73 6.29
C ALA A 115 -9.62 -12.10 6.75
N ARG A 116 -10.74 -12.84 6.68
CA ARG A 116 -12.10 -12.31 6.90
C ARG A 116 -12.28 -11.60 8.24
N PRO A 117 -11.85 -12.15 9.40
CA PRO A 117 -12.02 -11.46 10.68
C PRO A 117 -11.30 -10.10 10.69
N ALA A 118 -10.04 -10.08 10.24
CA ALA A 118 -9.24 -8.86 10.16
C ALA A 118 -9.78 -7.87 9.10
N ALA A 119 -10.41 -8.37 8.03
CA ALA A 119 -11.02 -7.54 6.99
C ALA A 119 -12.29 -6.83 7.50
N ASP A 120 -13.02 -7.43 8.44
CA ASP A 120 -14.23 -6.84 9.06
C ASP A 120 -13.97 -6.08 10.38
N ASP A 121 -12.70 -6.05 10.80
CA ASP A 121 -12.28 -5.46 12.08
C ASP A 121 -12.70 -3.98 12.19
N PRO A 122 -13.16 -3.51 13.37
CA PRO A 122 -13.52 -2.11 13.59
C PRO A 122 -12.34 -1.14 13.41
N HIS A 123 -11.11 -1.58 13.72
CA HIS A 123 -9.91 -0.77 13.66
C HIS A 123 -9.38 -0.67 12.21
N PHE A 124 -9.07 0.55 11.77
CA PHE A 124 -8.67 0.78 10.37
C PHE A 124 -7.35 0.10 10.02
N GLY A 125 -6.37 0.09 10.94
CA GLY A 125 -5.07 -0.53 10.71
C GLY A 125 -5.17 -2.04 10.47
N VAL A 126 -6.02 -2.74 11.23
CA VAL A 126 -6.19 -4.20 11.10
C VAL A 126 -6.77 -4.55 9.72
N ARG A 127 -7.71 -3.76 9.23
CA ARG A 127 -8.26 -3.92 7.87
C ARG A 127 -7.22 -3.71 6.78
N GLU A 128 -6.29 -2.77 6.97
CA GLU A 128 -5.19 -2.56 6.03
C GLU A 128 -4.20 -3.74 6.06
N TRP A 129 -3.88 -4.26 7.25
CA TRP A 129 -3.04 -5.45 7.41
C TRP A 129 -3.64 -6.70 6.77
N SER A 130 -4.96 -6.88 6.89
CA SER A 130 -5.67 -8.02 6.32
C SER A 130 -5.40 -8.18 4.83
N TRP A 131 -5.59 -7.13 4.03
CA TRP A 131 -5.40 -7.25 2.58
C TRP A 131 -3.92 -7.34 2.21
N MET A 132 -3.03 -6.70 2.96
CA MET A 132 -1.58 -6.78 2.72
C MET A 132 -1.02 -8.17 2.97
N ALA A 133 -1.56 -8.89 3.97
CA ALA A 133 -1.14 -10.24 4.29
C ALA A 133 -1.45 -11.22 3.15
N VAL A 134 -2.68 -11.20 2.60
CA VAL A 134 -3.09 -12.17 1.57
C VAL A 134 -2.75 -11.79 0.15
N ARG A 135 -2.59 -10.49 -0.16
CA ARG A 135 -2.38 -10.03 -1.54
C ARG A 135 -1.22 -10.74 -2.28
N PRO A 136 -0.04 -10.97 -1.67
CA PRO A 136 1.05 -11.69 -2.35
C PRO A 136 0.67 -13.10 -2.81
N HIS A 137 -0.30 -13.73 -2.14
CA HIS A 137 -0.77 -15.09 -2.39
C HIS A 137 -1.98 -15.14 -3.34
N LEU A 138 -2.78 -14.07 -3.36
CA LEU A 138 -3.92 -13.95 -4.28
C LEU A 138 -3.52 -13.50 -5.69
N VAL A 139 -2.50 -12.66 -5.84
CA VAL A 139 -2.07 -12.14 -7.15
C VAL A 139 -1.63 -13.25 -8.12
N PRO A 140 -0.90 -14.31 -7.70
CA PRO A 140 -0.61 -15.46 -8.55
C PRO A 140 -1.86 -16.25 -9.00
N GLN A 141 -2.93 -16.23 -8.20
CA GLN A 141 -4.20 -16.93 -8.44
C GLN A 141 -5.30 -15.96 -8.87
N LEU A 142 -4.97 -15.02 -9.77
CA LEU A 142 -5.78 -13.82 -10.00
C LEU A 142 -7.22 -14.11 -10.45
N ASP A 143 -7.43 -15.08 -11.33
CA ASP A 143 -8.77 -15.39 -11.86
C ASP A 143 -9.68 -16.04 -10.81
N GLU A 144 -9.11 -16.92 -9.98
CA GLU A 144 -9.77 -17.48 -8.80
C GLU A 144 -10.09 -16.38 -7.78
N ALA A 145 -9.13 -15.50 -7.48
CA ALA A 145 -9.29 -14.39 -6.56
C ALA A 145 -10.41 -13.44 -6.99
N ILE A 146 -10.47 -13.09 -8.29
CA ILE A 146 -11.54 -12.26 -8.85
C ILE A 146 -12.92 -12.93 -8.69
N ARG A 147 -13.01 -14.24 -8.93
CA ARG A 147 -14.25 -15.00 -8.78
C ARG A 147 -14.73 -15.03 -7.33
N ALA A 148 -13.84 -15.30 -6.38
CA ALA A 148 -14.16 -15.35 -4.96
C ALA A 148 -14.57 -13.97 -4.41
N LEU A 149 -13.78 -12.92 -4.72
CA LEU A 149 -14.04 -11.55 -4.26
C LEU A 149 -15.35 -10.97 -4.79
N ARG A 150 -15.85 -11.46 -5.92
CA ARG A 150 -17.18 -11.08 -6.41
C ARG A 150 -18.28 -11.41 -5.40
N GLN A 151 -18.18 -12.52 -4.69
CA GLN A 151 -19.16 -12.89 -3.67
C GLN A 151 -19.11 -11.91 -2.49
N TRP A 152 -17.90 -11.57 -2.05
CA TRP A 152 -17.67 -10.63 -0.94
C TRP A 152 -18.13 -9.21 -1.26
N SER A 153 -18.14 -8.83 -2.53
CA SER A 153 -18.59 -7.50 -2.96
C SER A 153 -20.06 -7.22 -2.64
N SER A 154 -20.86 -8.27 -2.40
CA SER A 154 -22.28 -8.18 -2.03
C SER A 154 -22.55 -8.41 -0.54
N GLU A 155 -21.51 -8.52 0.30
CA GLU A 155 -21.66 -8.75 1.73
C GLU A 155 -22.29 -7.54 2.45
N PRO A 156 -23.08 -7.76 3.52
CA PRO A 156 -23.71 -6.67 4.28
C PRO A 156 -22.69 -5.71 4.91
N SER A 157 -21.54 -6.22 5.35
CA SER A 157 -20.48 -5.38 5.92
C SER A 157 -19.83 -4.49 4.86
N GLU A 158 -19.82 -3.17 5.11
CA GLU A 158 -19.10 -2.23 4.26
C GLU A 158 -17.58 -2.44 4.27
N ARG A 159 -17.04 -3.01 5.36
CA ARG A 159 -15.61 -3.25 5.54
C ARG A 159 -15.16 -4.40 4.66
N ILE A 160 -15.94 -5.48 4.62
CA ILE A 160 -15.74 -6.59 3.70
C ILE A 160 -15.86 -6.15 2.25
N ARG A 161 -16.87 -5.32 1.91
CA ARG A 161 -16.96 -4.75 0.55
C ARG A 161 -15.71 -3.93 0.22
N ARG A 162 -15.28 -3.02 1.11
CA ARG A 162 -14.05 -2.23 0.92
C ARG A 162 -12.82 -3.11 0.69
N PHE A 163 -12.65 -4.17 1.49
CA PHE A 163 -11.54 -5.11 1.35
C PHE A 163 -11.39 -5.63 -0.09
N THR A 164 -12.50 -5.97 -0.77
CA THR A 164 -12.46 -6.43 -2.17
C THR A 164 -11.83 -5.42 -3.13
N SER A 165 -12.00 -4.12 -2.86
CA SER A 165 -11.44 -3.02 -3.64
C SER A 165 -10.04 -2.58 -3.20
N GLU A 166 -9.50 -3.09 -2.10
CA GLU A 166 -8.13 -2.80 -1.68
C GLU A 166 -7.18 -3.94 -2.08
N VAL A 167 -7.61 -5.18 -1.85
CA VAL A 167 -6.74 -6.36 -1.96
C VAL A 167 -6.15 -6.54 -3.36
N LEU A 168 -6.93 -6.31 -4.42
CA LEU A 168 -6.47 -6.40 -5.81
C LEU A 168 -6.24 -5.03 -6.48
N ARG A 169 -6.17 -3.93 -5.71
CA ARG A 169 -5.97 -2.58 -6.25
C ARG A 169 -4.74 -2.53 -7.17
N PRO A 170 -4.83 -2.14 -8.46
CA PRO A 170 -3.72 -2.20 -9.41
C PRO A 170 -2.53 -1.32 -9.00
N HIS A 171 -2.85 -0.22 -8.30
CA HIS A 171 -1.92 0.79 -7.78
C HIS A 171 -2.10 0.94 -6.27
N GLY A 172 -1.19 0.39 -5.47
CA GLY A 172 -1.19 0.60 -4.02
C GLY A 172 0.07 1.33 -3.58
N VAL A 173 -0.06 2.26 -2.63
CA VAL A 173 1.08 2.99 -2.06
C VAL A 173 2.02 2.03 -1.32
N TRP A 174 1.48 0.98 -0.70
CA TRP A 174 2.24 -0.05 0.02
C TRP A 174 2.20 -1.42 -0.67
N ALA A 175 1.85 -1.46 -1.95
CA ALA A 175 1.68 -2.71 -2.67
C ALA A 175 2.41 -2.71 -4.01
N ARG A 176 2.96 -3.87 -4.38
CA ARG A 176 3.47 -4.08 -5.73
C ARG A 176 2.33 -3.91 -6.73
N HIS A 177 2.61 -3.20 -7.82
CA HIS A 177 1.68 -3.06 -8.93
C HIS A 177 1.30 -4.43 -9.50
N ILE A 178 0.03 -4.58 -9.90
CA ILE A 178 -0.46 -5.77 -10.61
C ILE A 178 -0.51 -5.42 -12.11
N PRO A 179 0.50 -5.81 -12.93
CA PRO A 179 0.60 -5.34 -14.31
C PRO A 179 -0.58 -5.77 -15.17
N VAL A 180 -1.13 -6.95 -14.90
CA VAL A 180 -2.30 -7.50 -15.60
C VAL A 180 -3.50 -6.58 -15.44
N LEU A 181 -3.87 -6.21 -14.21
CA LEU A 181 -4.99 -5.31 -13.94
C LEU A 181 -4.73 -3.85 -14.38
N LYS A 182 -3.47 -3.46 -14.63
CA LYS A 182 -3.14 -2.18 -15.26
C LYS A 182 -3.41 -2.18 -16.76
N LYS A 183 -3.12 -3.30 -17.43
CA LYS A 183 -3.38 -3.48 -18.87
C LYS A 183 -4.86 -3.75 -19.15
N GLU A 184 -5.50 -4.53 -18.28
CA GLU A 184 -6.87 -5.05 -18.41
C GLU A 184 -7.72 -4.64 -17.19
N PRO A 185 -7.96 -3.33 -16.96
CA PRO A 185 -8.72 -2.84 -15.81
C PRO A 185 -10.17 -3.33 -15.77
N GLU A 186 -10.72 -3.76 -16.91
CA GLU A 186 -12.04 -4.37 -17.04
C GLU A 186 -12.21 -5.65 -16.21
N ARG A 187 -11.12 -6.38 -15.94
CA ARG A 187 -11.13 -7.57 -15.10
C ARG A 187 -11.49 -7.27 -13.64
N GLY A 188 -11.30 -6.03 -13.20
CA GLY A 188 -11.71 -5.57 -11.87
C GLY A 188 -13.18 -5.18 -11.77
N LEU A 189 -13.86 -4.91 -12.89
CA LEU A 189 -15.24 -4.42 -12.90
C LEU A 189 -16.25 -5.32 -12.18
N PRO A 190 -16.18 -6.67 -12.28
CA PRO A 190 -17.19 -7.55 -11.71
C PRO A 190 -17.38 -7.42 -10.19
N TYR A 191 -16.35 -7.02 -9.44
CA TYR A 191 -16.40 -6.87 -7.98
C TYR A 191 -16.30 -5.42 -7.49
N LEU A 192 -15.91 -4.46 -8.34
CA LEU A 192 -15.91 -3.04 -8.00
C LEU A 192 -17.30 -2.39 -8.02
N ASN A 193 -18.22 -2.91 -8.83
CA ASN A 193 -19.56 -2.32 -8.99
C ASN A 193 -20.41 -2.35 -7.70
N HIS A 194 -20.02 -3.11 -6.69
CA HIS A 194 -20.77 -3.29 -5.44
C HIS A 194 -20.10 -2.63 -4.21
N CYS A 195 -18.93 -2.00 -4.35
CA CYS A 195 -18.28 -1.24 -3.29
C CYS A 195 -18.92 0.17 -3.16
N VAL A 196 -19.94 0.32 -2.32
CA VAL A 196 -20.77 1.54 -2.27
C VAL A 196 -20.24 2.64 -1.35
N LEU A 197 -20.17 3.86 -1.92
CA LEU A 197 -20.51 5.20 -1.39
C LEU A 197 -20.08 6.28 -2.41
N THR A 198 -19.43 5.88 -3.51
CA THR A 198 -19.06 6.74 -4.64
C THR A 198 -19.71 6.22 -5.94
N PRO A 199 -20.03 7.10 -6.92
CA PRO A 199 -20.53 6.67 -8.21
C PRO A 199 -19.59 5.63 -8.84
N PRO A 200 -20.09 4.62 -9.60
CA PRO A 200 -19.27 3.57 -10.21
C PRO A 200 -18.11 4.09 -11.08
N ALA A 201 -18.24 5.32 -11.62
CA ALA A 201 -17.19 6.01 -12.35
C ALA A 201 -16.04 6.48 -11.42
N THR A 202 -16.36 7.00 -10.24
CA THR A 202 -15.39 7.45 -9.24
C THR A 202 -14.65 6.28 -8.63
N CYS A 203 -15.36 5.19 -8.30
CA CYS A 203 -14.73 3.95 -7.81
C CYS A 203 -13.76 3.37 -8.86
N ARG A 204 -14.14 3.35 -10.15
CA ARG A 204 -13.26 2.98 -11.27
C ARG A 204 -12.01 3.85 -11.38
N ILE A 205 -12.15 5.16 -11.19
CA ILE A 205 -11.03 6.10 -11.30
C ILE A 205 -10.09 5.95 -10.11
N GLN A 206 -10.62 5.85 -8.89
CA GLN A 206 -9.84 5.61 -7.67
C GLN A 206 -9.12 4.27 -7.70
N TRP A 207 -9.77 3.22 -8.23
CA TRP A 207 -9.15 1.92 -8.48
C TRP A 207 -8.03 2.00 -9.52
N ARG A 208 -8.28 2.67 -10.66
CA ARG A 208 -7.31 2.79 -11.76
C ARG A 208 -6.11 3.67 -11.41
N THR A 209 -6.31 4.73 -10.64
CA THR A 209 -5.30 5.78 -10.40
C THR A 209 -4.69 5.74 -9.01
N GLY A 210 -5.32 5.06 -8.05
CA GLY A 210 -4.97 5.16 -6.64
C GLY A 210 -5.41 6.48 -5.97
N SER A 211 -6.04 7.40 -6.69
CA SER A 211 -6.44 8.71 -6.18
C SER A 211 -7.74 8.64 -5.37
N THR A 212 -7.72 9.12 -4.12
CA THR A 212 -8.91 9.37 -3.28
C THR A 212 -9.66 10.65 -3.68
N THR A 213 -9.13 11.44 -4.61
CA THR A 213 -9.75 12.70 -5.04
C THR A 213 -10.76 12.45 -6.17
N PRO A 214 -12.05 12.82 -6.02
CA PRO A 214 -13.01 12.66 -7.09
C PRO A 214 -12.61 13.51 -8.31
N PRO A 215 -12.96 13.06 -9.54
CA PRO A 215 -12.71 13.86 -10.74
C PRO A 215 -13.46 15.18 -10.62
N ARG A 216 -12.80 16.31 -10.85
CA ARG A 216 -13.51 17.59 -10.97
C ARG A 216 -14.45 17.47 -12.17
N HIS A 217 -15.74 17.68 -11.96
CA HIS A 217 -16.66 17.94 -13.07
C HIS A 217 -16.25 19.26 -13.69
N SER A 218 -15.64 19.22 -14.88
CA SER A 218 -15.54 20.40 -15.73
C SER A 218 -16.96 20.76 -16.18
N PRO A 219 -17.42 22.01 -16.01
CA PRO A 219 -18.69 22.43 -16.58
C PRO A 219 -18.61 22.31 -18.10
N PRO A 220 -19.73 22.04 -18.79
CA PRO A 220 -19.74 21.95 -20.24
C PRO A 220 -19.28 23.30 -20.82
N GLY A 221 -18.23 23.26 -21.65
CA GLY A 221 -17.76 24.43 -22.39
C GLY A 221 -18.86 24.97 -23.31
N PRO A 222 -18.85 26.27 -23.63
CA PRO A 222 -19.93 26.91 -24.37
C PRO A 222 -20.07 26.32 -25.77
N LEU A 223 -21.32 26.05 -26.15
CA LEU A 223 -21.73 25.63 -27.49
C LEU A 223 -21.21 26.61 -28.53
N SER A 224 -20.36 26.12 -29.43
CA SER A 224 -19.91 26.86 -30.61
C SER A 224 -21.10 27.14 -31.52
N SER A 225 -21.50 28.41 -31.61
CA SER A 225 -22.45 28.88 -32.62
C SER A 225 -21.65 29.32 -33.84
N ALA A 226 -21.95 28.70 -34.98
CA ALA A 226 -21.47 29.09 -36.29
C ALA A 226 -21.96 30.50 -36.65
N GLY A 227 -21.08 31.31 -37.24
CA GLY A 227 -21.38 32.64 -37.78
C GLY A 227 -20.41 32.95 -38.92
N ASP A 228 -21.00 33.03 -40.11
CA ASP A 228 -20.41 33.25 -41.44
C ASP A 228 -19.91 34.70 -41.64
N GLY A 229 -18.84 34.94 -42.42
CA GLY A 229 -18.40 36.33 -42.70
C GLY A 229 -17.00 36.59 -43.31
N ARG A 230 -16.93 36.53 -44.65
CA ARG A 230 -16.06 37.19 -45.68
C ARG A 230 -14.71 37.90 -45.35
N ARG A 231 -13.75 37.56 -46.24
CA ARG A 231 -12.48 38.16 -46.75
C ARG A 231 -12.24 39.68 -46.61
N SER A 232 -10.97 40.08 -46.41
CA SER A 232 -10.12 40.98 -47.26
C SER A 232 -8.69 41.18 -46.65
N HIS A 233 -7.63 41.21 -47.50
CA HIS A 233 -6.19 41.46 -47.19
C HIS A 233 -5.80 42.95 -47.48
N PRO A 234 -4.51 43.39 -47.36
CA PRO A 234 -3.74 43.93 -46.22
C PRO A 234 -3.29 45.43 -46.49
N PRO A 235 -2.32 46.06 -45.77
CA PRO A 235 -0.86 45.91 -46.02
C PRO A 235 0.07 46.14 -44.79
N GLN A 236 1.38 45.87 -44.96
CA GLN A 236 2.47 46.29 -44.04
C GLN A 236 2.90 47.76 -44.27
N PRO A 237 3.76 48.35 -43.40
CA PRO A 237 5.20 48.43 -43.75
C PRO A 237 6.22 48.38 -42.57
N LEU A 238 7.50 48.40 -42.98
CA LEU A 238 8.79 48.19 -42.29
C LEU A 238 9.40 49.39 -41.53
N ASN A 239 10.36 49.07 -40.64
CA ASN A 239 11.64 49.74 -40.28
C ASN A 239 11.82 50.60 -39.00
N GLY A 240 12.97 50.35 -38.33
CA GLY A 240 13.72 51.24 -37.39
C GLY A 240 14.15 50.54 -36.09
N LEU A 241 15.37 49.97 -35.94
CA LEU A 241 16.64 50.53 -35.37
C LEU A 241 16.45 51.14 -33.95
N SER A 242 17.24 50.93 -32.89
CA SER A 242 18.58 50.35 -32.62
C SER A 242 18.82 50.27 -31.08
N SER A 243 19.76 49.40 -30.64
CA SER A 243 20.59 49.39 -29.39
C SER A 243 19.89 49.29 -28.01
N GLU A 244 20.32 48.52 -27.00
CA GLU A 244 21.67 48.23 -26.43
C GLU A 244 21.72 46.79 -25.82
N HIS A 245 22.76 45.97 -26.07
CA HIS A 245 23.80 45.50 -25.12
C HIS A 245 23.35 45.29 -23.65
N CYS A 246 23.59 44.17 -22.94
CA CYS A 246 24.85 43.43 -22.81
C CYS A 246 24.66 42.03 -22.13
N ALA A 247 25.43 41.04 -22.62
CA ALA A 247 26.13 39.94 -21.92
C ALA A 247 25.33 38.89 -21.08
N ARG A 248 25.24 37.63 -21.55
CA ARG A 248 26.18 36.47 -21.39
C ARG A 248 26.02 35.77 -20.03
N SER A 249 25.99 34.45 -19.87
CA SER A 249 26.22 33.26 -20.72
C SER A 249 25.42 32.11 -20.03
N GLY A 250 24.77 31.18 -20.74
CA GLY A 250 25.39 30.03 -21.40
C GLY A 250 25.62 28.90 -20.37
N GLY A 251 25.18 27.65 -20.54
CA GLY A 251 24.58 26.98 -21.68
C GLY A 251 24.28 25.53 -21.30
N ASP A 252 23.64 24.88 -22.26
CA ASP A 252 23.04 23.54 -22.28
C ASP A 252 23.96 22.33 -22.04
N LEU A 253 23.26 21.19 -22.00
CA LEU A 253 23.60 19.80 -22.38
C LEU A 253 23.76 18.84 -21.20
N LEU A 254 22.76 17.97 -20.97
CA LEU A 254 22.40 16.74 -21.71
C LEU A 254 23.18 15.49 -21.24
N ALA A 255 22.38 14.48 -20.89
CA ALA A 255 22.62 13.05 -21.00
C ALA A 255 23.67 12.38 -20.07
N GLY A 256 23.24 11.28 -19.45
CA GLY A 256 24.17 10.33 -18.82
C GLY A 256 23.49 9.31 -17.91
N GLN A 257 22.84 8.29 -18.50
CA GLN A 257 22.64 7.00 -17.84
C GLN A 257 24.02 6.36 -17.58
N MET A 258 24.27 5.86 -16.38
CA MET A 258 25.27 4.81 -16.15
C MET A 258 24.68 3.68 -15.31
N VAL A 259 24.63 2.53 -15.98
CA VAL A 259 24.53 1.18 -15.44
C VAL A 259 25.79 0.88 -14.64
N VAL A 260 25.63 0.31 -13.44
CA VAL A 260 26.74 -0.20 -12.62
C VAL A 260 26.70 -1.72 -12.66
N SER A 261 27.77 -2.34 -13.18
CA SER A 261 28.09 -3.76 -13.01
C SER A 261 29.25 -3.91 -12.00
N PRO A 262 29.30 -5.01 -11.22
CA PRO A 262 30.22 -5.15 -10.10
C PRO A 262 31.61 -5.65 -10.51
N GLY A 263 32.64 -5.13 -9.82
CA GLY A 263 34.04 -5.47 -10.02
C GLY A 263 34.43 -6.82 -9.39
N GLN A 264 35.17 -7.61 -10.17
CA GLN A 264 35.97 -8.73 -9.68
C GLN A 264 37.31 -8.22 -9.13
N VAL A 265 37.71 -8.73 -7.97
CA VAL A 265 39.05 -8.56 -7.39
C VAL A 265 39.74 -9.92 -7.42
N CYS A 266 40.86 -10.04 -8.13
CA CYS A 266 41.80 -11.15 -8.00
C CYS A 266 42.84 -10.81 -6.92
N PRO A 267 43.21 -11.75 -6.03
CA PRO A 267 44.35 -11.59 -5.12
C PRO A 267 45.66 -12.09 -5.76
N PRO A 268 46.83 -11.59 -5.32
CA PRO A 268 48.13 -12.08 -5.79
C PRO A 268 48.61 -13.35 -5.05
N ASN A 269 49.49 -14.07 -5.75
CA ASN A 269 50.10 -15.37 -5.45
C ASN A 269 50.64 -15.58 -4.02
N SER A 270 50.54 -16.84 -3.59
CA SER A 270 51.40 -17.47 -2.57
C SER A 270 52.15 -18.66 -3.19
N HIS A 271 53.42 -18.78 -2.79
CA HIS A 271 54.49 -19.75 -3.09
C HIS A 271 54.04 -21.19 -3.40
N THR A 272 54.61 -21.90 -4.38
CA THR A 272 55.97 -22.47 -4.46
C THR A 272 56.21 -23.00 -5.88
#